data_AF-A0A7L7VZI6-F1
#
_entry.id   AF-A0A7L7VZI6-F1
#
_cell.length_a   1.000
_cell.length_b   1.000
_cell.length_c   1.000
_cell.angle_alpha   90.00
_cell.angle_beta   90.00
_cell.angle_gamma   90.00
#
_symmetry.space_group_name_H-M   'P 1'
#
loop_
_entity.id
_entity.type
_entity.pdbx_description
1 polymer ?
#
loop_
_entity_poly.entity_id
_entity_poly.type
_entity_poly.pdbx_seq_one_letter_code
_entity_poly.pdbx_strand_id
1 'polypeptide(L)'
;MSTIINHGFRLAEGTDLDSFTQTVRDVIDPLRDQEDLKLVAIETAKYIDSQWLAGDPILPGAAAAAYAQWAEAQAKMSVYDHDRDLNRFELSIGTDPGTGRTMVIARAENHVLMDAFEDLGGVEEYGYWDHTNSYPEGVTEADWKERKEAWTRTLPGVKVSDTMASWFLRDTLEIREELRDVHAILPHIPEAADRARSAGLDAYGNYLFQEQGVEVMKAVRFVVFARGVSVRPVIDTVASYLPALTAELLTEGSGGATLNPGYKDAVAAACAALYEQDKDALAEDH
;
A
#
# COMPACT_ATOMS: atom_id res chain seq x y z
N MET A 1 18.82 -2.38 -26.90
CA MET A 1 19.56 -1.99 -25.67
C MET A 1 18.52 -1.78 -24.59
N SER A 2 18.70 -2.37 -23.42
CA SER A 2 17.80 -2.13 -22.28
C SER A 2 18.01 -0.71 -21.79
N THR A 3 16.93 0.01 -21.57
CA THR A 3 16.93 1.31 -20.92
C THR A 3 17.54 1.18 -19.52
N ILE A 4 18.51 2.05 -19.19
CA ILE A 4 19.10 2.13 -17.86
C ILE A 4 18.44 3.29 -17.13
N ILE A 5 17.86 2.99 -15.96
CA ILE A 5 17.27 3.98 -15.06
C ILE A 5 17.76 3.67 -13.66
N ASN A 6 18.55 4.58 -13.10
CA ASN A 6 19.03 4.54 -11.73
C ASN A 6 18.34 5.67 -10.96
N HIS A 7 17.27 5.35 -10.24
CA HIS A 7 16.64 6.25 -9.28
C HIS A 7 17.42 6.16 -7.96
N GLY A 8 18.53 6.90 -7.88
CA GLY A 8 19.42 6.80 -6.74
C GLY A 8 19.89 8.15 -6.23
N PHE A 9 20.57 8.09 -5.11
CA PHE A 9 20.98 9.22 -4.29
C PHE A 9 22.48 9.19 -4.07
N ARG A 10 23.02 10.33 -3.66
CA ARG A 10 24.39 10.47 -3.21
C ARG A 10 24.39 11.06 -1.81
N LEU A 11 25.26 10.56 -0.94
CA LEU A 11 25.44 11.13 0.38
C LEU A 11 26.51 12.23 0.39
N ALA A 12 26.41 13.13 1.36
CA ALA A 12 27.45 14.11 1.66
C ALA A 12 28.84 13.47 1.83
N GLU A 13 29.90 14.24 1.59
CA GLU A 13 31.27 13.74 1.74
C GLU A 13 31.57 13.40 3.19
N GLY A 14 32.22 12.27 3.43
CA GLY A 14 32.61 11.87 4.78
C GLY A 14 31.43 11.45 5.67
N THR A 15 30.25 11.19 5.11
CA THR A 15 29.12 10.61 5.86
C THR A 15 29.55 9.30 6.51
N ASP A 16 29.43 9.24 7.83
CA ASP A 16 29.59 8.01 8.60
C ASP A 16 28.37 7.11 8.37
N LEU A 17 28.58 5.93 7.79
CA LEU A 17 27.49 5.07 7.36
C LEU A 17 26.69 4.49 8.53
N ASP A 18 27.33 4.24 9.67
CA ASP A 18 26.66 3.73 10.86
C ASP A 18 25.73 4.81 11.46
N SER A 19 26.23 6.03 11.63
CA SER A 19 25.43 7.17 12.09
C SER A 19 24.32 7.55 11.11
N PHE A 20 24.61 7.50 9.80
CA PHE A 20 23.59 7.72 8.77
C PHE A 20 22.50 6.66 8.82
N THR A 21 22.88 5.39 8.96
CA THR A 21 21.93 4.29 9.08
C THR A 21 21.04 4.48 10.30
N GLN A 22 21.61 4.84 11.44
CA GLN A 22 20.81 5.16 12.63
C GLN A 22 19.87 6.35 12.40
N THR A 23 20.34 7.41 11.73
CA THR A 23 19.51 8.58 11.39
C THR A 23 18.31 8.19 10.51
N VAL A 24 18.55 7.35 9.50
CA VAL A 24 17.47 6.80 8.66
C VAL A 24 16.48 6.03 9.53
N ARG A 25 16.96 5.15 10.42
CA ARG A 25 16.07 4.39 11.31
C ARG A 25 15.24 5.30 12.21
N ASP A 26 15.86 6.28 12.84
CA ASP A 26 15.19 7.21 13.77
C ASP A 26 14.06 8.00 13.10
N VAL A 27 14.17 8.27 11.80
CA VAL A 27 13.15 8.97 11.00
C VAL A 27 12.13 8.01 10.41
N ILE A 28 12.58 6.91 9.80
CA ILE A 28 11.71 6.01 9.03
C ILE A 28 10.98 5.01 9.93
N ASP A 29 11.59 4.46 10.99
CA ASP A 29 10.93 3.46 11.86
C ASP A 29 9.60 4.01 12.44
N PRO A 30 9.53 5.23 13.01
CA PRO A 30 8.27 5.77 13.51
C PRO A 30 7.21 6.02 12.45
N LEU A 31 7.60 6.44 11.25
CA LEU A 31 6.68 6.66 10.13
C LEU A 31 6.13 5.34 9.62
N ARG A 32 7.01 4.35 9.43
CA ARG A 32 6.62 2.99 9.05
C ARG A 32 5.59 2.43 10.02
N ASP A 33 5.84 2.57 11.32
CA ASP A 33 4.94 2.07 12.35
C ASP A 33 3.54 2.73 12.28
N GLN A 34 3.47 4.03 11.96
CA GLN A 34 2.20 4.72 11.72
C GLN A 34 1.50 4.22 10.44
N GLU A 35 2.26 3.95 9.39
CA GLU A 35 1.71 3.41 8.13
C GLU A 35 1.25 1.95 8.29
N ASP A 36 1.96 1.14 9.08
CA ASP A 36 1.57 -0.24 9.40
C ASP A 36 0.27 -0.25 10.23
N LEU A 37 0.14 0.67 11.18
CA LEU A 37 -1.10 0.87 11.93
C LEU A 37 -2.29 1.19 11.01
N LYS A 38 -2.10 2.05 10.00
CA LYS A 38 -3.15 2.36 9.01
C LYS A 38 -3.54 1.13 8.21
N LEU A 39 -2.58 0.32 7.78
CA LEU A 39 -2.88 -0.93 7.06
C LEU A 39 -3.65 -1.92 7.94
N VAL A 40 -3.25 -2.09 9.20
CA VAL A 40 -3.99 -2.96 10.13
C VAL A 40 -5.38 -2.42 10.42
N ALA A 41 -5.56 -1.10 10.51
CA ALA A 41 -6.87 -0.49 10.68
C ALA A 41 -7.79 -0.75 9.47
N ILE A 42 -7.26 -0.62 8.24
CA ILE A 42 -7.98 -0.95 7.01
C ILE A 42 -8.39 -2.43 7.00
N GLU A 43 -7.46 -3.34 7.29
CA GLU A 43 -7.74 -4.78 7.29
C GLU A 43 -8.68 -5.19 8.43
N THR A 44 -8.60 -4.53 9.58
CA THR A 44 -9.57 -4.70 10.68
C THR A 44 -10.97 -4.28 10.27
N ALA A 45 -11.11 -3.12 9.62
CA ALA A 45 -12.40 -2.67 9.12
C ALA A 45 -12.96 -3.64 8.08
N LYS A 46 -12.15 -4.07 7.10
CA LYS A 46 -12.56 -5.06 6.09
C LYS A 46 -12.97 -6.39 6.70
N TYR A 47 -12.20 -6.90 7.65
CA TYR A 47 -12.52 -8.14 8.35
C TYR A 47 -13.89 -8.04 9.02
N ILE A 48 -14.13 -6.98 9.79
CA ILE A 48 -15.39 -6.81 10.52
C ILE A 48 -16.57 -6.58 9.57
N ASP A 49 -16.38 -5.74 8.56
CA ASP A 49 -17.41 -5.47 7.57
C ASP A 49 -17.77 -6.75 6.81
N SER A 50 -16.79 -7.58 6.46
CA SER A 50 -17.05 -8.86 5.80
C SER A 50 -17.89 -9.82 6.66
N GLN A 51 -17.56 -9.95 7.96
CA GLN A 51 -18.34 -10.79 8.89
C GLN A 51 -19.76 -10.25 9.06
N TRP A 52 -19.85 -8.95 9.31
CA TRP A 52 -21.12 -8.27 9.53
C TRP A 52 -22.04 -8.40 8.31
N LEU A 53 -21.53 -8.12 7.10
CA LEU A 53 -22.31 -8.19 5.86
C LEU A 53 -22.63 -9.64 5.44
N ALA A 54 -21.85 -10.63 5.88
CA ALA A 54 -22.20 -12.04 5.76
C ALA A 54 -23.39 -12.43 6.65
N GLY A 55 -23.71 -11.60 7.66
CA GLY A 55 -24.72 -11.87 8.68
C GLY A 55 -24.16 -12.64 9.88
N ASP A 56 -22.83 -12.75 9.98
CA ASP A 56 -22.15 -13.42 11.08
C ASP A 56 -21.96 -12.44 12.25
N PRO A 57 -22.07 -12.94 13.50
CA PRO A 57 -21.81 -12.10 14.66
C PRO A 57 -20.33 -11.74 14.75
N ILE A 58 -20.04 -10.48 15.08
CA ILE A 58 -18.66 -10.06 15.39
C ILE A 58 -18.29 -10.64 16.75
N LEU A 59 -17.26 -11.48 16.77
CA LEU A 59 -16.78 -12.16 17.99
C LEU A 59 -15.88 -11.24 18.83
N PRO A 60 -15.78 -11.48 20.15
CA PRO A 60 -14.80 -10.79 21.00
C PRO A 60 -13.37 -10.97 20.47
N GLY A 61 -12.56 -9.91 20.58
CA GLY A 61 -11.19 -9.90 20.09
C GLY A 61 -11.06 -9.82 18.57
N ALA A 62 -12.06 -9.29 17.86
CA ALA A 62 -12.05 -9.15 16.40
C ALA A 62 -10.83 -8.37 15.88
N ALA A 63 -10.38 -7.32 16.59
CA ALA A 63 -9.16 -6.60 16.23
C ALA A 63 -7.90 -7.47 16.32
N ALA A 64 -7.79 -8.32 17.35
CA ALA A 64 -6.68 -9.25 17.50
C ALA A 64 -6.71 -10.35 16.42
N ALA A 65 -7.90 -10.82 16.05
CA ALA A 65 -8.08 -11.77 14.95
C ALA A 65 -7.68 -11.16 13.60
N ALA A 66 -8.11 -9.92 13.32
CA ALA A 66 -7.73 -9.20 12.11
C ALA A 66 -6.21 -8.97 12.04
N TYR A 67 -5.58 -8.57 13.15
CA TYR A 67 -4.13 -8.47 13.25
C TYR A 67 -3.45 -9.81 12.96
N ALA A 68 -3.92 -10.91 13.56
CA ALA A 68 -3.33 -12.23 13.34
C ALA A 68 -3.41 -12.66 11.87
N GLN A 69 -4.54 -12.38 11.19
CA GLN A 69 -4.70 -12.63 9.76
C GLN A 69 -3.76 -11.78 8.91
N TRP A 70 -3.62 -10.49 9.24
CA TRP A 70 -2.67 -9.60 8.58
C TRP A 70 -1.23 -10.10 8.77
N ALA A 71 -0.83 -10.42 10.00
CA ALA A 71 0.50 -10.91 10.34
C ALA A 71 0.81 -12.24 9.61
N GLU A 72 -0.17 -13.15 9.53
CA GLU A 72 -0.03 -14.38 8.75
C GLU A 72 0.14 -14.11 7.25
N ALA A 73 -0.62 -13.15 6.68
CA ALA A 73 -0.49 -12.75 5.30
C ALA A 73 0.90 -12.15 5.01
N GLN A 74 1.41 -11.31 5.92
CA GLN A 74 2.76 -10.75 5.85
C GLN A 74 3.83 -11.85 5.96
N ALA A 75 3.67 -12.81 6.87
CA ALA A 75 4.60 -13.93 7.06
C ALA A 75 4.75 -14.84 5.83
N LYS A 76 3.74 -14.85 4.96
CA LYS A 76 3.77 -15.61 3.69
C LYS A 76 4.43 -14.85 2.54
N MET A 77 4.79 -13.58 2.73
CA MET A 77 5.40 -12.78 1.67
C MET A 77 6.83 -13.23 1.39
N SER A 78 7.14 -13.31 0.10
CA SER A 78 8.50 -13.50 -0.38
C SER A 78 9.29 -12.20 -0.28
N VAL A 79 10.61 -12.30 -0.17
CA VAL A 79 11.53 -11.14 -0.32
C VAL A 79 11.39 -10.43 -1.68
N TYR A 80 10.72 -11.04 -2.65
CA TYR A 80 10.43 -10.47 -3.97
C TYR A 80 9.03 -9.84 -4.10
N ASP A 81 8.17 -9.96 -3.08
CA ASP A 81 6.80 -9.44 -3.10
C ASP A 81 6.76 -7.95 -2.69
N HIS A 82 7.57 -7.10 -3.35
CA HIS A 82 7.66 -5.67 -3.03
C HIS A 82 6.29 -4.98 -3.03
N ASP A 83 5.46 -5.28 -4.04
CA ASP A 83 4.10 -4.74 -4.20
C ASP A 83 3.13 -5.15 -3.07
N ARG A 84 3.49 -6.13 -2.24
CA ARG A 84 2.65 -6.63 -1.13
C ARG A 84 3.09 -6.09 0.23
N ASP A 85 4.31 -5.61 0.34
CA ASP A 85 4.87 -5.00 1.54
C ASP A 85 5.03 -3.49 1.33
N LEU A 86 3.89 -2.78 1.35
CA LEU A 86 3.84 -1.35 1.01
C LEU A 86 4.77 -0.50 1.89
N ASN A 87 4.99 -0.91 3.14
CA ASN A 87 5.79 -0.17 4.11
C ASN A 87 7.24 -0.69 4.22
N ARG A 88 7.66 -1.54 3.27
CA ARG A 88 9.07 -1.93 3.14
C ARG A 88 9.92 -0.72 2.78
N PHE A 89 11.02 -0.58 3.50
CA PHE A 89 12.07 0.36 3.14
C PHE A 89 13.39 -0.39 2.96
N GLU A 90 14.00 -0.24 1.79
CA GLU A 90 15.26 -0.89 1.40
C GLU A 90 16.29 0.18 1.03
N LEU A 91 17.52 -0.01 1.52
CA LEU A 91 18.67 0.78 1.12
C LEU A 91 19.78 -0.12 0.60
N SER A 92 20.26 0.20 -0.59
CA SER A 92 21.49 -0.37 -1.13
C SER A 92 22.55 0.71 -1.17
N ILE A 93 23.70 0.46 -0.54
CA ILE A 93 24.78 1.42 -0.36
C ILE A 93 26.04 0.90 -1.03
N GLY A 94 26.65 1.75 -1.85
CA GLY A 94 27.90 1.48 -2.54
C GLY A 94 28.79 2.71 -2.52
N THR A 95 30.08 2.51 -2.77
CA THR A 95 31.04 3.62 -2.89
C THR A 95 31.46 3.73 -4.34
N ASP A 96 31.37 4.92 -4.92
CA ASP A 96 31.97 5.20 -6.22
C ASP A 96 33.50 5.18 -6.08
N PRO A 97 34.22 4.22 -6.71
CA PRO A 97 35.67 4.15 -6.61
C PRO A 97 36.39 5.32 -7.28
N GLY A 98 35.73 6.09 -8.15
CA GLY A 98 36.32 7.26 -8.80
C GLY A 98 36.39 8.49 -7.89
N THR A 99 35.34 8.72 -7.10
CA THR A 99 35.20 9.93 -6.27
C THR A 99 35.26 9.66 -4.76
N GLY A 100 35.17 8.40 -4.34
CA GLY A 100 35.03 8.01 -2.94
C GLY A 100 33.66 8.35 -2.34
N ARG A 101 32.72 8.86 -3.14
CA ARG A 101 31.38 9.24 -2.66
C ARG A 101 30.49 8.03 -2.45
N THR A 102 29.66 8.09 -1.42
CA THR A 102 28.65 7.07 -1.16
C THR A 102 27.44 7.30 -2.06
N MET A 103 27.08 6.26 -2.78
CA MET A 103 25.93 6.17 -3.66
C MET A 103 24.90 5.26 -2.99
N VAL A 104 23.62 5.64 -3.09
CA VAL A 104 22.53 4.94 -2.43
C VAL A 104 21.41 4.69 -3.42
N ILE A 105 20.81 3.50 -3.38
CA ILE A 105 19.53 3.22 -4.03
C ILE A 105 18.55 2.98 -2.90
N ALA A 106 17.54 3.85 -2.79
CA ALA A 106 16.44 3.66 -1.85
C ALA A 106 15.22 3.11 -2.59
N ARG A 107 14.48 2.22 -1.93
CA ARG A 107 13.21 1.69 -2.45
C ARG A 107 12.18 1.64 -1.35
N ALA A 108 11.00 2.18 -1.65
CA ALA A 108 9.80 2.10 -0.85
C ALA A 108 8.59 2.25 -1.78
N GLU A 109 7.57 1.43 -1.59
CA GLU A 109 6.28 1.62 -2.28
C GLU A 109 5.46 2.75 -1.62
N ASN A 110 5.61 2.91 -0.30
CA ASN A 110 4.99 4.00 0.43
C ASN A 110 5.80 5.30 0.29
N HIS A 111 5.24 6.26 -0.46
CA HIS A 111 5.82 7.59 -0.68
C HIS A 111 6.14 8.33 0.63
N VAL A 112 5.38 8.15 1.71
CA VAL A 112 5.68 8.81 3.01
C VAL A 112 7.08 8.44 3.50
N LEU A 113 7.51 7.19 3.28
CA LEU A 113 8.84 6.73 3.68
C LEU A 113 9.92 7.23 2.71
N MET A 114 9.62 7.27 1.41
CA MET A 114 10.56 7.81 0.42
C MET A 114 10.78 9.32 0.63
N ASP A 115 9.71 10.10 0.73
CA ASP A 115 9.76 11.55 0.94
C ASP A 115 10.55 11.90 2.20
N ALA A 116 10.32 11.17 3.30
CA ALA A 116 11.05 11.36 4.54
C ALA A 116 12.55 11.03 4.43
N PHE A 117 12.92 10.08 3.57
CA PHE A 117 14.33 9.77 3.29
C PHE A 117 14.97 10.86 2.42
N GLU A 118 14.27 11.34 1.41
CA GLU A 118 14.74 12.41 0.52
C GLU A 118 14.96 13.73 1.28
N ASP A 119 14.15 13.99 2.30
CA ASP A 119 14.25 15.16 3.17
C ASP A 119 15.42 15.08 4.18
N LEU A 120 16.11 13.94 4.31
CA LEU A 120 17.25 13.80 5.22
C LEU A 120 18.42 14.69 4.79
N GLY A 121 18.93 15.46 5.75
CA GLY A 121 20.12 16.28 5.54
C GLY A 121 21.31 15.45 5.06
N GLY A 122 21.85 15.79 3.89
CA GLY A 122 22.98 15.09 3.29
C GLY A 122 22.60 13.95 2.35
N VAL A 123 21.31 13.75 2.06
CA VAL A 123 20.82 12.97 0.92
C VAL A 123 20.61 13.92 -0.26
N GLU A 124 21.18 13.59 -1.42
CA GLU A 124 21.03 14.36 -2.66
C GLU A 124 20.48 13.44 -3.75
N GLU A 125 19.41 13.85 -4.44
CA GLU A 125 18.95 13.15 -5.63
C GLU A 125 20.05 13.13 -6.70
N TYR A 126 20.51 11.92 -7.02
CA TYR A 126 21.65 11.70 -7.90
C TYR A 126 21.36 10.62 -8.94
N GLY A 127 20.12 10.59 -9.43
CA GLY A 127 19.67 9.62 -10.42
C GLY A 127 20.28 9.83 -11.80
N TYR A 128 20.23 8.78 -12.63
CA TYR A 128 20.63 8.81 -14.04
C TYR A 128 19.70 7.95 -14.90
N TRP A 129 19.39 8.41 -16.12
CA TRP A 129 18.71 7.60 -17.13
C TRP A 129 19.15 7.91 -18.56
N ASP A 130 19.11 6.91 -19.43
CA ASP A 130 19.75 6.96 -20.76
C ASP A 130 18.82 7.27 -21.94
N HIS A 131 17.51 7.36 -21.73
CA HIS A 131 16.51 7.30 -22.79
C HIS A 131 15.85 8.63 -23.13
N THR A 132 16.29 9.74 -22.54
CA THR A 132 15.85 11.08 -22.91
C THR A 132 17.04 11.99 -23.09
N ASN A 133 17.08 12.78 -24.17
CA ASN A 133 18.02 13.92 -24.32
C ASN A 133 17.66 15.09 -23.37
N SER A 134 17.12 14.76 -22.19
CA SER A 134 16.73 15.67 -21.13
C SER A 134 17.29 15.13 -19.82
N TYR A 135 17.79 16.05 -19.02
CA TYR A 135 18.23 15.86 -17.64
C TYR A 135 17.41 16.83 -16.76
N PRO A 136 17.35 16.62 -15.43
CA PRO A 136 16.58 17.47 -14.53
C PRO A 136 16.90 18.97 -14.68
N GLU A 137 15.93 19.81 -14.36
CA GLU A 137 16.15 21.26 -14.32
C GLU A 137 17.29 21.60 -13.34
N GLY A 138 18.22 22.47 -13.76
CA GLY A 138 19.38 22.85 -12.98
C GLY A 138 20.58 21.89 -13.04
N VAL A 139 20.45 20.73 -13.68
CA VAL A 139 21.57 19.81 -13.93
C VAL A 139 22.21 20.15 -15.28
N THR A 140 23.54 20.20 -15.35
CA THR A 140 24.23 20.42 -16.64
C THR A 140 24.47 19.11 -17.39
N GLU A 141 24.72 19.17 -18.70
CA GLU A 141 25.12 17.99 -19.48
C GLU A 141 26.40 17.33 -18.92
N ALA A 142 27.34 18.15 -18.42
CA ALA A 142 28.57 17.66 -17.80
C ALA A 142 28.27 16.90 -16.50
N ASP A 143 27.40 17.43 -15.64
CA ASP A 143 26.97 16.75 -14.42
C ASP A 143 26.21 15.46 -14.73
N TRP A 144 25.37 15.48 -15.77
CA TRP A 144 24.64 14.29 -16.22
C TRP A 144 25.58 13.17 -16.69
N LYS A 145 26.64 13.56 -17.41
CA LYS A 145 27.70 12.63 -17.82
C LYS A 145 28.46 12.09 -16.60
N GLU A 146 28.78 12.93 -15.62
CA GLU A 146 29.42 12.45 -14.38
C GLU A 146 28.53 11.48 -13.60
N ARG A 147 27.22 11.77 -13.48
CA ARG A 147 26.24 10.85 -12.87
C ARG A 147 26.25 9.49 -13.55
N LYS A 148 26.24 9.46 -14.89
CA LYS A 148 26.36 8.22 -15.66
C LYS A 148 27.62 7.44 -15.32
N GLU A 149 28.76 8.12 -15.31
CA GLU A 149 30.05 7.48 -15.07
C GLU A 149 30.14 6.96 -13.62
N ALA A 150 29.69 7.74 -12.64
CA ALA A 150 29.60 7.32 -11.25
C ALA A 150 28.75 6.05 -11.10
N TRP A 151 27.52 6.02 -11.63
CA TRP A 151 26.69 4.81 -11.59
C TRP A 151 27.31 3.63 -12.32
N THR A 152 28.00 3.85 -13.44
CA THR A 152 28.69 2.77 -14.17
C THR A 152 29.85 2.18 -13.35
N ARG A 153 30.56 3.00 -12.57
CA ARG A 153 31.65 2.57 -11.70
C ARG A 153 31.14 1.86 -10.45
N THR A 154 30.08 2.39 -9.83
CA THR A 154 29.48 1.82 -8.61
C THR A 154 28.70 0.54 -8.89
N LEU A 155 27.96 0.50 -10.00
CA LEU A 155 27.07 -0.60 -10.40
C LEU A 155 27.42 -1.14 -11.80
N PRO A 156 28.61 -1.74 -12.00
CA PRO A 156 29.06 -2.25 -13.30
C PRO A 156 28.28 -3.48 -13.80
N GLY A 157 27.45 -4.08 -12.94
CA GLY A 157 26.64 -5.28 -13.23
C GLY A 157 25.14 -5.00 -13.29
N VAL A 158 24.35 -6.05 -13.49
CA VAL A 158 22.89 -5.94 -13.60
C VAL A 158 22.21 -5.93 -12.22
N LYS A 159 22.82 -6.55 -11.20
CA LYS A 159 22.21 -6.72 -9.88
C LYS A 159 22.88 -5.85 -8.82
N VAL A 160 22.05 -5.10 -8.11
CA VAL A 160 22.45 -4.26 -6.97
C VAL A 160 23.18 -5.07 -5.89
N SER A 161 22.69 -6.28 -5.60
CA SER A 161 23.27 -7.20 -4.62
C SER A 161 24.71 -7.61 -4.89
N ASP A 162 25.19 -7.50 -6.13
CA ASP A 162 26.53 -7.96 -6.50
C ASP A 162 27.61 -6.92 -6.13
N THR A 163 27.21 -5.66 -5.89
CA THR A 163 28.16 -4.53 -5.78
C THR A 163 27.83 -3.53 -4.69
N MET A 164 26.60 -3.55 -4.15
CA MET A 164 26.15 -2.67 -3.06
C MET A 164 25.71 -3.51 -1.86
N ALA A 165 26.09 -3.06 -0.66
CA ALA A 165 25.57 -3.63 0.57
C ALA A 165 24.10 -3.23 0.70
N SER A 166 23.20 -4.21 0.78
CA SER A 166 21.77 -3.95 0.88
C SER A 166 21.26 -4.29 2.28
N TRP A 167 20.46 -3.40 2.84
CA TRP A 167 19.77 -3.58 4.12
C TRP A 167 18.27 -3.30 3.93
N PHE A 168 17.46 -4.01 4.71
CA PHE A 168 16.01 -3.79 4.78
C PHE A 168 15.63 -3.34 6.19
N LEU A 169 14.80 -2.30 6.31
CA LEU A 169 14.35 -1.80 7.60
C LEU A 169 13.39 -2.78 8.31
N ARG A 170 12.97 -3.87 7.66
CA ARG A 170 12.02 -4.86 8.17
C ARG A 170 12.74 -6.18 8.51
N ASP A 171 13.29 -6.26 9.71
CA ASP A 171 13.88 -7.52 10.24
C ASP A 171 12.81 -8.39 10.96
N THR A 172 11.69 -7.77 11.36
CA THR A 172 10.50 -8.45 11.88
C THR A 172 9.25 -7.93 11.19
N LEU A 173 8.39 -8.85 10.74
CA LEU A 173 7.07 -8.53 10.16
C LEU A 173 6.03 -8.12 11.21
N GLU A 174 6.44 -8.11 12.48
CA GLU A 174 5.58 -7.84 13.62
C GLU A 174 5.50 -6.36 13.94
N ILE A 175 4.27 -5.85 14.06
CA ILE A 175 4.02 -4.55 14.66
C ILE A 175 4.37 -4.64 16.14
N ARG A 176 5.00 -3.59 16.69
CA ARG A 176 5.35 -3.50 18.11
C ARG A 176 4.12 -3.74 18.98
N GLU A 177 4.27 -4.48 20.08
CA GLU A 177 3.15 -4.92 20.91
C GLU A 177 2.30 -3.73 21.39
N GLU A 178 2.93 -2.61 21.75
CA GLU A 178 2.26 -1.40 22.18
C GLU A 178 1.37 -0.74 21.11
N LEU A 179 1.60 -1.05 19.83
CA LEU A 179 0.81 -0.54 18.71
C LEU A 179 -0.34 -1.50 18.34
N ARG A 180 -0.41 -2.69 18.93
CA ARG A 180 -1.53 -3.62 18.72
C ARG A 180 -2.77 -3.29 19.55
N ASP A 181 -2.68 -2.25 20.39
CA ASP A 181 -3.78 -1.78 21.20
C ASP A 181 -4.93 -1.20 20.35
N VAL A 182 -6.16 -1.49 20.75
CA VAL A 182 -7.34 -1.06 19.99
C VAL A 182 -7.42 0.46 19.88
N HIS A 183 -6.98 1.20 20.91
CA HIS A 183 -7.00 2.65 20.92
C HIS A 183 -5.93 3.26 20.01
N ALA A 184 -4.86 2.52 19.69
CA ALA A 184 -3.90 2.93 18.67
C ALA A 184 -4.46 2.75 17.25
N ILE A 185 -5.27 1.71 17.02
CA ILE A 185 -5.85 1.39 15.70
C ILE A 185 -7.05 2.29 15.38
N LEU A 186 -7.91 2.56 16.36
CA LEU A 186 -9.18 3.29 16.21
C LEU A 186 -9.07 4.60 15.41
N PRO A 187 -8.11 5.50 15.67
CA PRO A 187 -7.97 6.76 14.92
C PRO A 187 -7.65 6.58 13.43
N HIS A 188 -7.19 5.39 13.03
CA HIS A 188 -6.80 5.06 11.66
C HIS A 188 -7.85 4.22 10.93
N ILE A 189 -8.92 3.81 11.62
CA ILE A 189 -10.03 3.09 10.98
C ILE A 189 -10.63 3.98 9.90
N PRO A 190 -10.79 3.49 8.65
CA PRO A 190 -11.40 4.27 7.59
C PRO A 190 -12.81 4.73 7.98
N GLU A 191 -13.16 5.94 7.55
CA GLU A 191 -14.47 6.52 7.79
C GLU A 191 -15.59 5.64 7.22
N ALA A 192 -16.79 5.74 7.80
CA ALA A 192 -17.93 4.92 7.39
C ALA A 192 -18.26 5.05 5.88
N ALA A 193 -18.05 6.24 5.30
CA ALA A 193 -18.26 6.48 3.88
C ALA A 193 -17.26 5.73 2.99
N ASP A 194 -15.99 5.64 3.38
CA ASP A 194 -14.95 4.93 2.63
C ASP A 194 -15.13 3.42 2.75
N ARG A 195 -15.50 2.94 3.96
CA ARG A 195 -15.87 1.54 4.19
C ARG A 195 -17.07 1.13 3.33
N ALA A 196 -18.13 1.93 3.33
CA ALA A 196 -19.32 1.70 2.50
C ALA A 196 -18.98 1.72 1.01
N ARG A 197 -18.09 2.63 0.58
CA ARG A 197 -17.60 2.66 -0.80
C ARG A 197 -16.91 1.35 -1.15
N SER A 198 -15.94 0.90 -0.36
CA SER A 198 -15.21 -0.36 -0.62
C SER A 198 -16.18 -1.54 -0.68
N ALA A 199 -17.02 -1.72 0.33
CA ALA A 199 -17.96 -2.83 0.40
C ALA A 199 -19.02 -2.78 -0.72
N GLY A 200 -19.45 -1.58 -1.13
CA GLY A 200 -20.37 -1.42 -2.26
C GLY A 200 -19.75 -1.76 -3.61
N LEU A 201 -18.48 -1.39 -3.83
CA LEU A 201 -17.73 -1.78 -5.03
C LEU A 201 -17.57 -3.32 -5.08
N ASP A 202 -17.21 -3.94 -3.96
CA ASP A 202 -17.07 -5.39 -3.86
C ASP A 202 -18.42 -6.11 -4.08
N ALA A 203 -19.49 -5.61 -3.49
CA ALA A 203 -20.84 -6.17 -3.65
C ALA A 203 -21.31 -6.14 -5.11
N TYR A 204 -21.11 -5.01 -5.80
CA TYR A 204 -21.51 -4.89 -7.21
C TYR A 204 -20.58 -5.68 -8.14
N GLY A 205 -19.27 -5.65 -7.91
CA GLY A 205 -18.31 -6.46 -8.65
C GLY A 205 -18.60 -7.97 -8.54
N ASN A 206 -18.91 -8.44 -7.34
CA ASN A 206 -19.32 -9.83 -7.10
C ASN A 206 -20.65 -10.16 -7.78
N TYR A 207 -21.63 -9.26 -7.76
CA TYR A 207 -22.89 -9.45 -8.48
C TYR A 207 -22.68 -9.60 -9.99
N LEU A 208 -21.86 -8.73 -10.61
CA LEU A 208 -21.53 -8.81 -12.03
C LEU A 208 -20.87 -10.15 -12.37
N PHE A 209 -19.92 -10.59 -11.54
CA PHE A 209 -19.19 -11.83 -11.77
C PHE A 209 -20.05 -13.09 -11.52
N GLN A 210 -20.65 -13.20 -10.34
CA GLN A 210 -21.31 -14.43 -9.89
C GLN A 210 -22.72 -14.58 -10.47
N GLU A 211 -23.49 -13.49 -10.57
CA GLU A 211 -24.90 -13.53 -10.98
C GLU A 211 -25.07 -13.23 -12.48
N GLN A 212 -24.26 -12.33 -13.04
CA GLN A 212 -24.37 -11.94 -14.45
C GLN A 212 -23.33 -12.61 -15.36
N GLY A 213 -22.34 -13.31 -14.80
CA GLY A 213 -21.32 -14.03 -15.57
C GLY A 213 -20.32 -13.12 -16.30
N VAL A 214 -20.17 -11.86 -15.85
CA VAL A 214 -19.15 -10.94 -16.37
C VAL A 214 -17.77 -11.43 -15.92
N GLU A 215 -16.79 -11.43 -16.81
CA GLU A 215 -15.41 -11.82 -16.47
C GLU A 215 -14.84 -10.93 -15.34
N VAL A 216 -14.07 -11.51 -14.41
CA VAL A 216 -13.61 -10.84 -13.17
C VAL A 216 -12.86 -9.54 -13.46
N MET A 217 -11.87 -9.56 -14.37
CA MET A 217 -11.10 -8.37 -14.70
C MET A 217 -11.95 -7.30 -15.38
N LYS A 218 -12.92 -7.72 -16.22
CA LYS A 218 -13.91 -6.81 -16.81
C LYS A 218 -14.81 -6.18 -15.74
N ALA A 219 -15.32 -6.96 -14.79
CA ALA A 219 -16.12 -6.45 -13.67
C ALA A 219 -15.33 -5.46 -12.80
N VAL A 220 -14.09 -5.80 -12.43
CA VAL A 220 -13.18 -4.91 -11.68
C VAL A 220 -12.94 -3.62 -12.46
N ARG A 221 -12.63 -3.72 -13.76
CA ARG A 221 -12.37 -2.54 -14.59
C ARG A 221 -13.59 -1.64 -14.69
N PHE A 222 -14.77 -2.24 -14.83
CA PHE A 222 -16.02 -1.51 -14.89
C PHE A 222 -16.31 -0.76 -13.58
N VAL A 223 -16.17 -1.44 -12.45
CA VAL A 223 -16.51 -0.90 -11.14
C VAL A 223 -15.49 0.12 -10.63
N VAL A 224 -14.20 -0.10 -10.91
CA VAL A 224 -13.10 0.74 -10.38
C VAL A 224 -12.70 1.86 -11.34
N PHE A 225 -12.71 1.61 -12.65
CA PHE A 225 -12.11 2.51 -13.65
C PHE A 225 -13.11 3.15 -14.62
N ALA A 226 -14.36 2.67 -14.73
CA ALA A 226 -15.33 3.29 -15.62
C ALA A 226 -15.84 4.61 -15.04
N ARG A 227 -15.41 5.73 -15.65
CA ARG A 227 -15.69 7.10 -15.19
C ARG A 227 -17.17 7.53 -15.24
N GLY A 228 -18.09 6.67 -15.65
CA GLY A 228 -19.52 6.97 -15.83
C GLY A 228 -20.49 6.17 -14.96
N VAL A 229 -20.02 5.14 -14.25
CA VAL A 229 -20.89 4.24 -13.49
C VAL A 229 -20.89 4.66 -12.03
N SER A 230 -22.01 5.24 -11.61
CA SER A 230 -22.19 5.58 -10.21
C SER A 230 -22.68 4.36 -9.44
N VAL A 231 -21.76 3.64 -8.79
CA VAL A 231 -22.09 2.55 -7.85
C VAL A 231 -22.76 3.08 -6.56
N ARG A 232 -23.09 4.38 -6.54
CA ARG A 232 -23.64 5.10 -5.40
C ARG A 232 -24.90 4.46 -4.80
N PRO A 233 -25.89 3.95 -5.57
CA PRO A 233 -27.08 3.31 -4.97
C PRO A 233 -26.73 2.08 -4.12
N VAL A 234 -25.75 1.28 -4.56
CA VAL A 234 -25.27 0.11 -3.81
C VAL A 234 -24.49 0.58 -2.57
N ILE A 235 -23.61 1.58 -2.73
CA ILE A 235 -22.83 2.17 -1.63
C ILE A 235 -23.75 2.75 -0.55
N ASP A 236 -24.77 3.53 -0.92
CA ASP A 236 -25.73 4.13 0.01
C ASP A 236 -26.55 3.07 0.73
N THR A 237 -26.92 1.99 0.03
CA THR A 237 -27.59 0.84 0.63
C THR A 237 -26.68 0.21 1.69
N VAL A 238 -25.43 -0.14 1.34
CA VAL A 238 -24.47 -0.75 2.28
C VAL A 238 -24.18 0.18 3.47
N ALA A 239 -24.00 1.48 3.24
CA ALA A 239 -23.73 2.46 4.29
C ALA A 239 -24.79 2.45 5.40
N SER A 240 -26.06 2.21 5.05
CA SER A 240 -27.16 2.18 6.02
C SER A 240 -27.14 0.96 6.97
N TYR A 241 -26.30 -0.04 6.66
CA TYR A 241 -26.21 -1.29 7.42
C TYR A 241 -24.85 -1.53 8.09
N LEU A 242 -23.81 -0.76 7.75
CA LEU A 242 -22.50 -0.93 8.37
C LEU A 242 -22.50 -0.53 9.85
N PRO A 243 -21.79 -1.27 10.71
CA PRO A 243 -21.71 -0.95 12.13
C PRO A 243 -20.71 0.19 12.33
N ALA A 244 -20.93 0.98 13.39
CA ALA A 244 -19.88 1.85 13.90
C ALA A 244 -18.77 0.98 14.50
N LEU A 245 -17.51 1.23 14.11
CA LEU A 245 -16.36 0.51 14.66
C LEU A 245 -15.90 1.25 15.93
N THR A 246 -16.40 0.80 17.08
CA THR A 246 -16.06 1.33 18.40
C THR A 246 -15.06 0.43 19.10
N ALA A 247 -14.37 0.93 20.13
CA ALA A 247 -13.50 0.09 20.97
C ALA A 247 -14.24 -1.15 21.49
N GLU A 248 -15.45 -0.97 22.01
CA GLU A 248 -16.31 -2.04 22.52
C GLU A 248 -16.60 -3.10 21.45
N LEU A 249 -16.97 -2.72 20.23
CA LEU A 249 -17.23 -3.69 19.16
C LEU A 249 -15.96 -4.48 18.80
N LEU A 250 -14.81 -3.81 18.78
CA LEU A 250 -13.52 -4.38 18.43
C LEU A 250 -12.97 -5.34 19.51
N THR A 251 -13.27 -5.10 20.79
CA THR A 251 -12.79 -5.89 21.94
C THR A 251 -13.81 -6.91 22.44
N GLU A 252 -15.06 -6.49 22.63
CA GLU A 252 -16.14 -7.28 23.24
C GLU A 252 -17.04 -7.96 22.20
N GLY A 253 -16.98 -7.52 20.95
CA GLY A 253 -17.79 -8.04 19.86
C GLY A 253 -19.21 -7.48 19.85
N SER A 254 -20.07 -8.11 19.07
CA SER A 254 -21.45 -7.66 18.82
C SER A 254 -22.46 -8.11 19.89
N GLY A 255 -22.03 -8.86 20.91
CA GLY A 255 -22.94 -9.49 21.87
C GLY A 255 -23.91 -10.50 21.24
N GLY A 256 -23.56 -11.06 20.07
CA GLY A 256 -24.41 -11.94 19.28
C GLY A 256 -25.42 -11.21 18.38
N ALA A 257 -25.38 -9.87 18.33
CA ALA A 257 -26.14 -9.11 17.35
C ALA A 257 -25.65 -9.47 15.94
N THR A 258 -26.60 -9.64 15.03
CA THR A 258 -26.33 -9.89 13.62
C THR A 258 -27.02 -8.84 12.76
N LEU A 259 -26.64 -8.83 11.49
CA LEU A 259 -27.22 -7.96 10.49
C LEU A 259 -28.73 -8.16 10.35
N ASN A 260 -29.44 -7.07 10.05
CA ASN A 260 -30.87 -7.13 9.76
C ASN A 260 -31.15 -8.13 8.61
N PRO A 261 -32.09 -9.09 8.78
CA PRO A 261 -32.41 -10.09 7.76
C PRO A 261 -32.70 -9.55 6.35
N GLY A 262 -33.18 -8.31 6.22
CA GLY A 262 -33.49 -7.70 4.91
C GLY A 262 -32.29 -7.10 4.16
N TYR A 263 -31.09 -7.05 4.75
CA TYR A 263 -29.92 -6.43 4.12
C TYR A 263 -29.55 -7.08 2.78
N LYS A 264 -29.44 -8.42 2.75
CA LYS A 264 -28.95 -9.14 1.56
C LYS A 264 -29.88 -8.90 0.38
N ASP A 265 -31.18 -8.92 0.63
CA ASP A 265 -32.21 -8.63 -0.37
C ASP A 265 -32.13 -7.17 -0.85
N ALA A 266 -31.91 -6.21 0.06
CA ALA A 266 -31.78 -4.80 -0.29
C ALA A 266 -30.55 -4.54 -1.17
N VAL A 267 -29.39 -5.12 -0.83
CA VAL A 267 -28.17 -4.99 -1.65
C VAL A 267 -28.32 -5.70 -2.99
N ALA A 268 -28.88 -6.91 -3.02
CA ALA A 268 -29.13 -7.62 -4.28
C ALA A 268 -30.08 -6.83 -5.20
N ALA A 269 -31.13 -6.23 -4.64
CA ALA A 269 -32.05 -5.37 -5.38
C ALA A 269 -31.35 -4.11 -5.92
N ALA A 270 -30.49 -3.47 -5.13
CA ALA A 270 -29.71 -2.32 -5.56
C ALA A 270 -28.73 -2.67 -6.69
N CYS A 271 -28.03 -3.80 -6.58
CA CYS A 271 -27.13 -4.32 -7.63
C CYS A 271 -27.89 -4.64 -8.92
N ALA A 272 -29.04 -5.31 -8.83
CA ALA A 272 -29.87 -5.62 -9.99
C ALA A 272 -30.39 -4.35 -10.69
N ALA A 273 -30.87 -3.38 -9.92
CA ALA A 273 -31.34 -2.11 -10.46
C ALA A 273 -30.23 -1.30 -11.13
N LEU A 274 -29.01 -1.36 -10.61
CA LEU A 274 -27.83 -0.72 -11.20
C LEU A 274 -27.38 -1.45 -12.48
N TYR A 275 -27.33 -2.79 -12.46
CA TYR A 275 -27.00 -3.58 -13.65
C TYR A 275 -27.95 -3.29 -14.81
N GLU A 276 -29.26 -3.20 -14.56
CA GLU A 276 -30.22 -2.85 -15.62
C GLU A 276 -29.98 -1.48 -16.26
N GLN A 277 -29.37 -0.54 -15.52
CA GLN A 277 -28.98 0.78 -16.05
C GLN A 277 -27.68 0.69 -16.87
N ASP A 278 -26.78 -0.21 -16.47
CA ASP A 278 -25.40 -0.29 -16.97
C ASP A 278 -25.19 -1.33 -18.09
N LYS A 279 -26.13 -2.27 -18.26
CA LYS A 279 -25.95 -3.45 -19.11
C LYS A 279 -25.58 -3.15 -20.56
N ASP A 280 -26.05 -2.03 -21.12
CA ASP A 280 -25.70 -1.63 -22.49
C ASP A 280 -24.24 -1.18 -22.58
N ALA A 281 -23.75 -0.40 -21.59
CA ALA A 281 -22.35 0.00 -21.51
C ALA A 281 -21.43 -1.21 -21.23
N LEU A 282 -21.88 -2.16 -20.41
CA LEU A 282 -21.19 -3.44 -20.21
C LEU A 282 -21.09 -4.25 -21.49
N ALA A 283 -22.11 -4.18 -22.36
CA ALA A 283 -22.15 -4.88 -23.63
C ALA A 283 -21.19 -4.27 -24.69
N GLU A 284 -20.95 -2.96 -24.65
CA GLU A 284 -20.09 -2.24 -25.62
C GLU A 284 -18.58 -2.45 -25.39
N ASP A 285 -18.15 -2.78 -24.16
CA ASP A 285 -16.74 -3.08 -23.83
C ASP A 285 -16.38 -4.56 -24.15
N HIS A 286 -16.96 -5.13 -25.23
CA HIS A 286 -16.72 -6.51 -25.74
C HIS A 286 -16.00 -6.53 -27.08
#